data_AF-A0A653VR06-F1
#
_entry.id   AF-A0A653VR06-F1
#
_cell.length_a   1.000
_cell.length_b   1.000
_cell.length_c   1.000
_cell.angle_alpha   90.00
_cell.angle_beta   90.00
_cell.angle_gamma   90.00
#
_symmetry.space_group_name_H-M   'P 1'
#
loop_
_entity.id
_entity.type
_entity.pdbx_description
1 polymer ?
#
loop_
_entity_poly.entity_id
_entity_poly.type
_entity_poly.pdbx_seq_one_letter_code
_entity_poly.pdbx_strand_id
1 'polypeptide(L)'
;MRGRRHGTAPALAALTLLLAGCGGGDADDPSDTAGSPYPAPAPSSIPTPDPTPTPDRTPRARLLDVVALPAAGGTVETTLTPVVLPADATAYVARFDDPERGRLRTAIDDVTVPRGLELQAGVVSIGCDEPADVLLNGGGGLAWSAQAVPPKATVQCLVPVTFVALAAVPF
;
A
#
# COMPACT_ATOMS: atom_id res chain seq x y z
N MET A 1 -34.95 -26.30 -16.48
CA MET A 1 -33.76 -26.30 -17.36
C MET A 1 -32.66 -27.13 -16.70
N ARG A 2 -31.99 -27.98 -17.48
CA ARG A 2 -30.78 -28.79 -17.16
C ARG A 2 -29.70 -27.89 -16.52
N GLY A 3 -28.86 -28.23 -15.53
CA GLY A 3 -28.19 -29.48 -15.16
C GLY A 3 -26.69 -29.41 -15.54
N ARG A 4 -25.75 -29.44 -14.56
CA ARG A 4 -24.28 -29.73 -14.62
C ARG A 4 -23.71 -29.68 -13.17
N ARG A 5 -23.37 -30.78 -12.46
CA ARG A 5 -22.15 -31.67 -12.44
C ARG A 5 -20.82 -30.88 -12.32
N HIS A 6 -20.18 -30.80 -11.14
CA HIS A 6 -19.18 -31.70 -10.48
C HIS A 6 -17.74 -31.64 -11.05
N GLY A 7 -16.76 -31.49 -10.15
CA GLY A 7 -15.32 -31.74 -10.37
C GLY A 7 -14.45 -30.98 -9.34
N THR A 8 -14.11 -31.56 -8.19
CA THR A 8 -12.86 -32.30 -7.83
C THR A 8 -11.63 -31.42 -7.53
N ALA A 9 -11.13 -31.56 -6.30
CA ALA A 9 -9.88 -31.03 -5.75
C ALA A 9 -8.62 -31.66 -6.39
N PRO A 10 -7.42 -31.12 -6.10
CA PRO A 10 -6.51 -31.92 -5.27
C PRO A 10 -5.65 -31.12 -4.26
N ALA A 11 -5.27 -31.84 -3.20
CA ALA A 11 -4.28 -31.50 -2.18
C ALA A 11 -2.83 -31.76 -2.65
N LEU A 12 -1.87 -30.98 -2.17
CA LEU A 12 -0.41 -31.16 -2.23
C LEU A 12 0.21 -30.15 -1.25
N ALA A 13 1.34 -30.31 -0.58
CA ALA A 13 2.11 -31.42 -0.02
C ALA A 13 3.20 -30.72 0.82
N ALA A 14 3.52 -31.27 1.99
CA ALA A 14 4.53 -30.74 2.89
C ALA A 14 5.97 -30.97 2.36
N LEU A 15 6.90 -30.06 2.66
CA LEU A 15 8.33 -30.33 2.59
C LEU A 15 9.11 -29.51 3.65
N THR A 16 9.64 -30.21 4.64
CA THR A 16 10.63 -29.77 5.64
C THR A 16 12.04 -30.10 5.17
N LEU A 17 13.02 -29.21 5.36
CA LEU A 17 14.45 -29.57 5.41
C LEU A 17 15.27 -28.58 6.24
N LEU A 18 15.96 -29.13 7.25
CA LEU A 18 16.99 -28.51 8.10
C LEU A 18 18.30 -28.32 7.35
N LEU A 19 19.10 -27.29 7.69
CA LEU A 19 20.56 -27.39 7.67
C LEU A 19 21.21 -26.57 8.79
N ALA A 20 21.96 -27.30 9.62
CA ALA A 20 22.90 -26.83 10.62
C ALA A 20 24.25 -26.47 9.97
N GLY A 21 24.94 -25.47 10.50
CA GLY A 21 26.31 -25.12 10.11
C GLY A 21 27.12 -24.74 11.36
N CYS A 22 28.16 -25.54 11.63
CA CYS A 22 29.01 -25.59 12.82
C CYS A 22 30.49 -25.36 12.40
N GLY A 23 31.33 -24.89 13.32
CA GLY A 23 32.80 -25.04 13.29
C GLY A 23 33.56 -23.71 13.39
N GLY A 24 34.43 -23.42 14.36
CA GLY A 24 35.01 -24.22 15.45
C GLY A 24 36.49 -24.55 15.21
N GLY A 25 37.38 -23.99 16.05
CA GLY A 25 38.77 -24.43 16.30
C GLY A 25 39.86 -23.73 15.48
N ASP A 26 41.10 -23.54 15.93
CA ASP A 26 41.79 -23.74 17.21
C ASP A 26 43.17 -23.04 17.12
N ALA A 27 43.80 -22.81 18.27
CA ALA A 27 45.13 -22.22 18.44
C ALA A 27 46.28 -23.20 18.12
N ASP A 28 47.46 -22.70 17.72
CA ASP A 28 48.68 -22.64 18.55
C ASP A 28 49.97 -22.26 17.78
N ASP A 29 50.85 -21.58 18.53
CA ASP A 29 52.22 -21.02 18.31
C ASP A 29 53.25 -22.09 17.82
N PRO A 30 54.38 -21.79 17.11
CA PRO A 30 55.51 -21.10 17.76
C PRO A 30 56.49 -20.21 16.93
N SER A 31 57.06 -19.24 17.66
CA SER A 31 58.46 -18.73 17.67
C SER A 31 59.24 -18.50 16.36
N ASP A 32 59.71 -17.26 16.14
CA ASP A 32 61.15 -17.04 15.91
C ASP A 32 61.65 -15.59 16.09
N THR A 33 62.93 -15.49 16.46
CA THR A 33 63.67 -14.30 16.89
C THR A 33 64.26 -13.51 15.71
N ALA A 34 63.95 -12.23 15.56
CA ALA A 34 64.82 -11.25 14.87
C ALA A 34 64.41 -9.80 15.19
N GLY A 35 65.39 -8.91 15.31
CA GLY A 35 65.30 -7.59 15.94
C GLY A 35 64.18 -6.66 15.46
N SER A 36 63.65 -5.86 16.39
CA SER A 36 62.58 -4.91 16.12
C SER A 36 63.15 -3.51 15.84
N PRO A 37 63.20 -3.03 14.58
CA PRO A 37 63.27 -1.61 14.31
C PRO A 37 61.98 -0.97 14.84
N TYR A 38 62.11 0.19 15.50
CA TYR A 38 60.99 0.98 15.97
C TYR A 38 59.91 1.07 14.88
N PRO A 39 58.69 0.55 15.09
CA PRO A 39 57.68 0.51 14.05
C PRO A 39 57.32 1.95 13.67
N ALA A 40 57.51 2.28 12.39
CA ALA A 40 56.86 3.46 11.85
C ALA A 40 55.36 3.33 12.13
N PRO A 41 54.69 4.41 12.59
CA PRO A 41 53.26 4.36 12.88
C PRO A 41 52.53 3.76 11.68
N ALA A 42 51.79 2.67 11.91
CA ALA A 42 51.01 2.03 10.87
C ALA A 42 50.11 3.10 10.24
N PRO A 43 50.02 3.17 8.90
CA PRO A 43 49.12 4.11 8.26
C PRO A 43 47.72 3.86 8.81
N SER A 44 47.16 4.88 9.45
CA SER A 44 45.80 4.82 9.97
C SER A 44 44.89 4.58 8.78
N SER A 45 44.33 3.37 8.69
CA SER A 45 43.37 3.04 7.64
C SER A 45 42.15 3.92 7.86
N ILE A 46 41.99 4.90 6.98
CA ILE A 46 40.76 5.68 6.91
C ILE A 46 39.65 4.65 6.64
N PRO A 47 38.65 4.52 7.53
CA PRO A 47 37.54 3.62 7.27
C PRO A 47 36.87 4.06 5.98
N THR A 48 36.73 3.13 5.03
CA THR A 48 35.94 3.37 3.82
C THR A 48 34.54 3.78 4.27
N PRO A 49 34.00 4.93 3.82
CA PRO A 49 32.65 5.33 4.19
C PRO A 49 31.67 4.24 3.75
N ASP A 50 30.77 3.88 4.66
CA ASP A 50 29.66 2.97 4.37
C ASP A 50 28.84 3.57 3.20
N PRO A 51 28.56 2.82 2.12
CA PRO A 51 27.75 3.33 1.03
C PRO A 51 26.44 3.91 1.55
N THR A 52 26.16 5.17 1.21
CA THR A 52 24.87 5.79 1.51
C THR A 52 23.77 5.00 0.78
N PRO A 53 22.71 4.56 1.48
CA PRO A 53 21.64 3.80 0.83
C PRO A 53 21.02 4.63 -0.30
N THR A 54 20.84 4.00 -1.45
CA THR A 54 20.14 4.63 -2.57
C THR A 54 18.65 4.71 -2.23
N PRO A 55 17.99 5.87 -2.37
CA PRO A 55 16.57 5.98 -2.08
C PRO A 55 15.75 5.06 -2.99
N ASP A 56 14.80 4.33 -2.40
CA ASP A 56 13.82 3.53 -3.12
C ASP A 56 12.93 4.46 -3.96
N ARG A 57 13.05 4.34 -5.29
CA ARG A 57 12.31 5.17 -6.26
C ARG A 57 11.00 4.52 -6.72
N THR A 58 10.61 3.39 -6.14
CA THR A 58 9.40 2.69 -6.55
C THR A 58 8.17 3.53 -6.20
N PRO A 59 7.32 3.89 -7.18
CA PRO A 59 6.07 4.58 -6.90
C PRO A 59 5.22 3.73 -5.96
N ARG A 60 4.65 4.36 -4.93
CA ARG A 60 3.80 3.70 -3.94
C ARG A 60 2.42 4.31 -3.98
N ALA A 61 1.39 3.48 -3.81
CA ALA A 61 0.02 3.96 -3.66
C ALA A 61 -0.12 4.85 -2.42
N ARG A 62 -0.97 5.87 -2.50
CA ARG A 62 -1.23 6.83 -1.43
C ARG A 62 -2.68 7.26 -1.46
N LEU A 63 -3.29 7.34 -0.27
CA LEU A 63 -4.57 7.99 -0.09
C LEU A 63 -4.36 9.50 -0.24
N LEU A 64 -5.16 10.13 -1.09
CA LEU A 64 -5.11 11.58 -1.33
C LEU A 64 -6.16 12.30 -0.48
N ASP A 65 -7.38 11.75 -0.43
CA ASP A 65 -8.49 12.33 0.33
C ASP A 65 -9.56 11.27 0.65
N VAL A 66 -10.41 11.58 1.63
CA VAL A 66 -11.65 10.86 1.93
C VAL A 66 -12.79 11.86 1.94
N VAL A 67 -13.58 11.85 0.87
CA VAL A 67 -14.68 12.79 0.68
C VAL A 67 -15.94 12.26 1.36
N ALA A 68 -16.43 13.01 2.35
CA ALA A 68 -17.67 12.70 3.06
C ALA A 68 -18.88 13.33 2.36
N LEU A 69 -19.82 12.52 1.87
CA LEU A 69 -20.98 12.94 1.09
C LEU A 69 -22.29 12.54 1.81
N PRO A 70 -22.95 13.46 2.53
CA PRO A 70 -24.19 13.17 3.24
C PRO A 70 -25.32 12.79 2.30
N ALA A 71 -26.04 11.69 2.61
CA ALA A 71 -27.19 11.21 1.84
C ALA A 71 -26.93 11.04 0.33
N ALA A 72 -25.68 10.77 -0.08
CA ALA A 72 -25.30 10.73 -1.50
C ALA A 72 -25.58 9.39 -2.20
N GLY A 73 -26.09 8.40 -1.48
CA GLY A 73 -26.31 7.05 -1.99
C GLY A 73 -25.00 6.33 -2.32
N GLY A 74 -25.01 5.53 -3.37
CA GLY A 74 -23.86 4.71 -3.79
C GLY A 74 -23.82 3.32 -3.14
N THR A 75 -22.74 2.59 -3.38
CA THR A 75 -22.52 1.24 -2.85
C THR A 75 -21.05 1.06 -2.57
N VAL A 76 -20.70 0.46 -1.43
CA VAL A 76 -19.31 0.17 -1.07
C VAL A 76 -18.67 -0.70 -2.15
N GLU A 77 -17.51 -0.27 -2.64
CA GLU A 77 -16.79 -0.90 -3.74
C GLU A 77 -15.64 -1.76 -3.20
N THR A 78 -15.46 -2.95 -3.77
CA THR A 78 -14.31 -3.83 -3.45
C THR A 78 -13.10 -3.55 -4.33
N THR A 79 -13.24 -2.65 -5.30
CA THR A 79 -12.23 -2.32 -6.30
C THR A 79 -12.38 -0.85 -6.64
N LEU A 80 -11.28 -0.13 -6.67
CA LEU A 80 -11.25 1.27 -7.04
C LEU A 80 -11.48 1.44 -8.54
N THR A 81 -12.20 2.50 -8.89
CA THR A 81 -12.51 2.88 -10.27
C THR A 81 -11.51 3.94 -10.75
N PRO A 82 -10.86 3.76 -11.91
CA PRO A 82 -10.01 4.80 -12.49
C PRO A 82 -10.76 6.11 -12.78
N VAL A 83 -10.13 7.24 -12.42
CA VAL A 83 -10.64 8.59 -12.63
C VAL A 83 -9.53 9.45 -13.25
N VAL A 84 -9.08 9.05 -14.44
CA VAL A 84 -7.87 9.61 -15.06
C VAL A 84 -8.22 10.77 -15.99
N LEU A 85 -9.32 10.64 -16.73
CA LEU A 85 -9.81 11.63 -17.67
C LEU A 85 -10.98 12.43 -17.08
N PRO A 86 -11.24 13.66 -17.56
CA PRO A 86 -12.42 14.42 -17.14
C PRO A 86 -13.75 13.68 -17.40
N ALA A 87 -13.82 12.87 -18.45
CA ALA A 87 -14.99 12.03 -18.74
C ALA A 87 -15.19 10.92 -17.70
N ASP A 88 -14.10 10.33 -17.20
CA ASP A 88 -14.16 9.31 -16.15
C ASP A 88 -14.70 9.92 -14.86
N ALA A 89 -14.22 11.11 -14.49
CA ALA A 89 -14.72 11.83 -13.32
C ALA A 89 -16.21 12.18 -13.44
N THR A 90 -16.64 12.62 -14.62
CA THR A 90 -18.06 12.89 -14.90
C THR A 90 -18.90 11.62 -14.74
N ALA A 91 -18.45 10.50 -15.30
CA ALA A 91 -19.13 9.21 -15.20
C ALA A 91 -19.14 8.69 -13.76
N TYR A 92 -18.03 8.81 -13.03
CA TYR A 92 -17.92 8.39 -11.63
C TYR A 92 -18.88 9.17 -10.74
N VAL A 93 -18.89 10.50 -10.85
CA VAL A 93 -19.71 11.41 -10.05
C VAL A 93 -21.21 11.26 -10.34
N ALA A 94 -21.59 10.93 -11.58
CA ALA A 94 -22.98 10.72 -11.97
C ALA A 94 -23.70 9.60 -11.19
N ARG A 95 -22.96 8.76 -10.46
CA ARG A 95 -23.49 7.63 -9.68
C ARG A 95 -24.06 8.03 -8.30
N PHE A 96 -23.80 9.26 -7.86
CA PHE A 96 -24.27 9.79 -6.57
C PHE A 96 -25.53 10.65 -6.77
N ASP A 97 -26.23 11.00 -5.70
CA ASP A 97 -27.38 11.90 -5.76
C ASP A 97 -26.94 13.38 -5.86
N ASP A 98 -27.74 14.19 -6.58
CA ASP A 98 -27.58 15.66 -6.66
C ASP A 98 -28.17 16.28 -5.38
N PRO A 99 -27.35 16.59 -4.36
CA PRO A 99 -26.49 17.77 -4.47
C PRO A 99 -24.99 17.49 -4.30
N GLU A 100 -24.61 16.31 -3.83
CA GLU A 100 -23.22 16.01 -3.43
C GLU A 100 -22.28 15.77 -4.60
N ARG A 101 -22.82 15.58 -5.82
CA ARG A 101 -22.04 15.46 -7.05
C ARG A 101 -21.05 16.60 -7.25
N GLY A 102 -21.49 17.85 -7.01
CA GLY A 102 -20.63 19.03 -7.17
C GLY A 102 -19.45 19.01 -6.20
N ARG A 103 -19.71 18.62 -4.95
CA ARG A 103 -18.67 18.51 -3.92
C ARG A 103 -17.62 17.46 -4.27
N LEU A 104 -18.07 16.28 -4.69
CA LEU A 104 -17.15 15.22 -5.12
C LEU A 104 -16.36 15.63 -6.36
N ARG A 105 -17.00 16.32 -7.32
CA ARG A 105 -16.32 16.82 -8.51
C ARG A 105 -15.21 17.81 -8.17
N THR A 106 -15.49 18.77 -7.29
CA THR A 106 -14.49 19.73 -6.79
C THR A 106 -13.33 19.00 -6.11
N ALA A 107 -13.61 18.03 -5.23
CA ALA A 107 -12.56 17.27 -4.57
C ALA A 107 -11.66 16.49 -5.56
N ILE A 108 -12.25 15.92 -6.62
CA ILE A 108 -11.49 15.25 -7.70
C ILE A 108 -10.62 16.25 -8.48
N ASP A 109 -11.10 17.47 -8.71
CA ASP A 109 -10.35 18.48 -9.46
C ASP A 109 -9.24 19.15 -8.62
N ASP A 110 -9.38 19.16 -7.29
CA ASP A 110 -8.40 19.76 -6.36
C ASP A 110 -7.22 18.82 -6.03
N VAL A 111 -7.35 17.51 -6.26
CA VAL A 111 -6.26 16.56 -5.98
C VAL A 111 -5.14 16.63 -7.03
N THR A 112 -3.90 16.69 -6.56
CA THR A 112 -2.71 16.59 -7.42
C THR A 112 -2.16 15.17 -7.42
N VAL A 113 -2.13 14.53 -8.59
CA VAL A 113 -1.60 13.17 -8.76
C VAL A 113 -0.09 13.23 -9.05
N PRO A 114 0.77 12.60 -8.23
CA PRO A 114 2.21 12.53 -8.51
C PRO A 114 2.53 11.78 -9.80
N ARG A 115 3.69 12.06 -10.40
CA ARG A 115 4.16 11.35 -11.60
C ARG A 115 4.31 9.84 -11.33
N GLY A 116 3.92 9.03 -12.31
CA GLY A 116 3.95 7.57 -12.22
C GLY A 116 2.83 6.98 -11.36
N LEU A 117 1.83 7.80 -10.98
CA LEU A 117 0.60 7.39 -10.34
C LEU A 117 -0.62 7.90 -11.14
N GLU A 118 -1.75 7.20 -11.02
CA GLU A 118 -3.04 7.58 -11.58
C GLU A 118 -4.06 7.75 -10.45
N LEU A 119 -5.06 8.60 -10.67
CA LEU A 119 -6.16 8.78 -9.72
C LEU A 119 -7.17 7.63 -9.87
N GLN A 120 -7.53 7.03 -8.75
CA GLN A 120 -8.68 6.14 -8.65
C GLN A 120 -9.57 6.56 -7.48
N ALA A 121 -10.85 6.23 -7.55
CA ALA A 121 -11.83 6.54 -6.51
C ALA A 121 -12.71 5.34 -6.20
N GLY A 122 -13.22 5.25 -4.97
CA GLY A 122 -14.19 4.22 -4.60
C GLY A 122 -14.92 4.57 -3.32
N VAL A 123 -16.19 4.15 -3.21
CA VAL A 123 -16.92 4.22 -1.94
C VAL A 123 -16.34 3.19 -0.98
N VAL A 124 -15.78 3.63 0.13
CA VAL A 124 -15.10 2.74 1.10
C VAL A 124 -15.96 2.39 2.30
N SER A 125 -16.92 3.26 2.64
CA SER A 125 -17.89 3.01 3.69
C SER A 125 -19.13 3.88 3.50
N ILE A 126 -20.23 3.45 4.11
CA ILE A 126 -21.45 4.25 4.28
C ILE A 126 -21.81 4.13 5.76
N GLY A 127 -21.86 5.26 6.46
CA GLY A 127 -22.03 5.28 7.91
C GLY A 127 -22.14 6.69 8.46
N CYS A 128 -22.18 6.82 9.78
CA CYS A 128 -22.37 8.12 10.46
C CYS A 128 -21.04 8.80 10.75
N ASP A 129 -20.08 7.96 11.13
CA ASP A 129 -18.77 8.37 11.58
C ASP A 129 -17.77 8.16 10.42
N GLU A 130 -16.86 9.12 10.29
CA GLU A 130 -15.75 9.03 9.35
C GLU A 130 -14.87 7.81 9.69
N PRO A 131 -14.41 7.05 8.69
CA PRO A 131 -13.43 5.99 8.90
C PRO A 131 -12.23 6.49 9.70
N ALA A 132 -11.70 5.66 10.61
CA ALA A 132 -10.48 6.02 11.33
C ALA A 132 -9.26 6.09 10.41
N ASP A 133 -9.30 5.34 9.31
CA ASP A 133 -8.28 5.29 8.27
C ASP A 133 -8.86 4.61 7.01
N VAL A 134 -8.14 4.64 5.89
CA VAL A 134 -8.43 3.88 4.68
C VAL A 134 -7.16 3.16 4.21
N LEU A 135 -7.20 1.83 4.23
CA LEU A 135 -6.09 0.99 3.80
C LEU A 135 -6.20 0.70 2.30
N LEU A 136 -5.16 1.06 1.54
CA LEU A 136 -5.04 0.72 0.13
C LEU A 136 -4.37 -0.63 -0.04
N ASN A 137 -5.04 -1.56 -0.71
CA ASN A 137 -4.52 -2.89 -0.99
C ASN A 137 -4.46 -3.10 -2.51
N GLY A 138 -3.38 -3.71 -2.99
CA GLY A 138 -3.22 -3.97 -4.41
C GLY A 138 -1.77 -3.89 -4.87
N GLY A 139 -1.59 -3.85 -6.20
CA GLY A 139 -0.30 -3.92 -6.87
C GLY A 139 -0.01 -5.30 -7.47
N GLY A 140 1.02 -5.38 -8.32
CA GLY A 140 1.44 -6.65 -8.93
C GLY A 140 0.48 -7.22 -9.99
N GLY A 141 -0.25 -6.36 -10.71
CA GLY A 141 -1.16 -6.76 -11.80
C GLY A 141 -2.60 -7.05 -11.38
N LEU A 142 -2.94 -6.84 -10.10
CA LEU A 142 -4.30 -6.89 -9.58
C LEU A 142 -4.89 -5.48 -9.47
N ALA A 143 -6.21 -5.38 -9.56
CA ALA A 143 -6.91 -4.12 -9.35
C ALA A 143 -6.76 -3.64 -7.89
N TRP A 144 -6.63 -2.34 -7.70
CA TRP A 144 -6.51 -1.72 -6.38
C TRP A 144 -7.86 -1.73 -5.65
N SER A 145 -7.82 -1.90 -4.33
CA SER A 145 -8.98 -1.78 -3.45
C SER A 145 -8.67 -0.85 -2.29
N ALA A 146 -9.72 -0.29 -1.69
CA ALA A 146 -9.63 0.55 -0.51
C ALA A 146 -10.57 0.02 0.57
N GLN A 147 -10.04 -0.13 1.78
CA GLN A 147 -10.78 -0.67 2.92
C GLN A 147 -10.82 0.37 4.04
N ALA A 148 -12.02 0.81 4.41
CA ALA A 148 -12.21 1.67 5.56
C ALA A 148 -11.90 0.93 6.87
N VAL A 149 -11.13 1.55 7.75
CA VAL A 149 -10.96 1.13 9.14
C VAL A 149 -12.13 1.69 9.96
N PRO A 150 -12.89 0.85 10.68
CA PRO A 150 -14.03 1.33 11.46
C PRO A 150 -13.65 2.42 12.47
N PRO A 151 -14.52 3.42 12.66
CA PRO A 151 -14.32 4.45 13.68
C PRO A 151 -14.36 3.85 15.09
N LYS A 152 -13.72 4.55 16.03
CA LYS A 152 -13.74 4.17 17.46
C LYS A 152 -15.08 4.49 18.13
N ALA A 153 -15.79 5.50 17.63
CA ALA A 153 -17.12 5.87 18.09
C ALA A 153 -18.19 5.22 17.19
N THR A 154 -19.37 4.96 17.78
CA THR A 154 -20.54 4.47 17.06
C THR A 154 -21.74 5.32 17.49
N VAL A 155 -21.89 6.48 16.85
CA VAL A 155 -23.08 7.31 17.06
C VAL A 155 -24.24 6.79 16.21
N GLN A 156 -25.48 7.08 16.61
CA GLN A 156 -26.63 6.76 15.77
C GLN A 156 -26.70 7.74 14.58
N CYS A 157 -26.84 7.19 13.37
CA CYS A 157 -26.97 7.98 12.15
C CYS A 157 -28.31 8.73 12.15
N LEU A 158 -28.25 10.06 12.14
CA LEU A 158 -29.39 10.86 11.71
C LEU A 158 -29.52 10.85 10.19
N VAL A 159 -28.38 10.91 9.49
CA VAL A 159 -28.27 10.83 8.02
C VAL A 159 -27.05 9.98 7.69
N PRO A 160 -27.16 8.96 6.81
CA PRO A 160 -26.00 8.21 6.37
C PRO A 160 -25.07 9.09 5.53
N VAL A 161 -23.76 8.95 5.76
CA VAL A 161 -22.71 9.62 4.98
C VAL A 161 -21.97 8.58 4.16
N THR A 162 -21.84 8.84 2.87
CA THR A 162 -21.06 8.03 1.95
C THR A 162 -19.64 8.57 1.92
N PHE A 163 -18.65 7.73 2.24
CA PHE A 163 -17.25 8.12 2.22
C PHE A 163 -16.58 7.58 0.96
N VAL A 164 -16.06 8.48 0.15
CA VAL A 164 -15.35 8.16 -1.09
C VAL A 164 -13.86 8.39 -0.90
N ALA A 165 -13.05 7.35 -1.02
CA ALA A 165 -11.61 7.50 -1.03
C ALA A 165 -11.14 7.94 -2.42
N LEU A 166 -10.26 8.94 -2.46
CA LEU A 166 -9.47 9.33 -3.62
C LEU A 166 -8.04 8.85 -3.39
N ALA A 167 -7.50 8.04 -4.30
CA ALA A 167 -6.19 7.43 -4.16
C ALA A 167 -5.34 7.62 -5.41
N ALA A 168 -4.06 7.92 -5.22
CA ALA A 168 -3.06 7.85 -6.28
C ALA A 168 -2.39 6.47 -6.24
N VAL A 169 -2.48 5.70 -7.33
CA VAL A 169 -1.93 4.34 -7.39
C VAL A 169 -0.97 4.19 -8.58
N PRO A 170 0.07 3.32 -8.49
CA PRO A 170 0.95 3.06 -9.62
C PRO A 170 0.22 2.45 -10.83
N PHE A 171 0.57 2.91 -12.03
CA PHE A 171 0.08 2.40 -13.34
C PHE A 171 1.21 1.88 -14.21
#